data_AF-A0A7J5E7X0-F1
#
_entry.id   AF-A0A7J5E7X0-F1
#
_cell.length_a   1.000
_cell.length_b   1.000
_cell.length_c   1.000
_cell.angle_alpha   90.00
_cell.angle_beta   90.00
_cell.angle_gamma   90.00
#
_symmetry.space_group_name_H-M   'P 1'
#
loop_
_entity.id
_entity.type
_entity.pdbx_description
1 polymer ?
#
loop_
_entity_poly.entity_id
_entity_poly.type
_entity_poly.pdbx_seq_one_letter_code
_entity_poly.pdbx_strand_id
1 'polypeptide(L)'
;VPDPQFPFLGVHFTRMINGEVEAGPNAVLAFKREGYSKFSFNIKDSFETFTWPGFAAVAKKYWKTGFGEFYRSFNKKAFVKALQKLIPEITEEDLIPGGAGVRAQACDISGGLLDDFYFVENKNVVHVCNAPSPAATSSLAIGEAVASKIFASMN
;
A
#
# COMPACT_ATOMS: atom_id res chain seq x y z
N VAL A 1 19.25 1.20 1.39
CA VAL A 1 18.56 -0.06 1.03
C VAL A 1 17.18 -0.01 1.69
N PRO A 2 16.08 -0.35 0.98
CA PRO A 2 14.75 -0.41 1.58
C PRO A 2 14.70 -1.42 2.72
N ASP A 3 13.87 -1.16 3.73
CA ASP A 3 13.68 -2.06 4.87
C ASP A 3 12.96 -3.33 4.39
N PRO A 4 13.54 -4.54 4.55
CA PRO A 4 12.90 -5.79 4.13
C PRO A 4 11.54 -6.04 4.79
N GLN A 5 11.28 -5.43 5.96
CA GLN A 5 9.98 -5.52 6.64
C GLN A 5 8.88 -4.73 5.91
N PHE A 6 9.27 -3.89 4.96
CA PHE A 6 8.40 -3.02 4.18
C PHE A 6 8.88 -2.93 2.73
N PRO A 7 8.72 -4.00 1.93
CA PRO A 7 9.18 -4.01 0.54
C PRO A 7 8.47 -2.96 -0.33
N PHE A 8 7.32 -2.45 0.14
CA PHE A 8 6.56 -1.38 -0.50
C PHE A 8 6.93 0.03 -0.02
N LEU A 9 7.77 0.18 1.01
CA LEU A 9 8.22 1.48 1.51
C LEU A 9 9.61 1.80 0.97
N GLY A 10 9.71 2.94 0.29
CA GLY A 10 10.93 3.38 -0.34
C GLY A 10 10.63 4.10 -1.63
N VAL A 11 11.45 5.09 -1.93
CA VAL A 11 11.37 5.81 -3.19
C VAL A 11 11.93 4.93 -4.30
N HIS A 12 11.26 4.95 -5.44
CA HIS A 12 11.68 4.33 -6.69
C HIS A 12 11.21 5.18 -7.86
N PHE A 13 11.74 4.83 -9.03
CA PHE A 13 11.34 5.39 -10.31
C PHE A 13 10.74 4.29 -11.17
N THR A 14 9.55 4.54 -11.71
CA THR A 14 8.85 3.62 -12.60
C THR A 14 8.72 4.27 -13.96
N ARG A 15 9.29 3.63 -14.99
CA ARG A 15 9.12 4.09 -16.37
C ARG A 15 7.77 3.63 -16.90
N MET A 16 6.94 4.59 -17.28
CA MET A 16 5.59 4.35 -17.79
C MET A 16 5.63 4.05 -19.30
N ILE A 17 4.57 3.42 -19.81
CA ILE A 17 4.45 3.05 -21.23
C ILE A 17 4.41 4.26 -22.18
N ASN A 18 3.97 5.42 -21.68
CA ASN A 18 3.93 6.69 -22.41
C ASN A 18 5.29 7.41 -22.42
N GLY A 19 6.33 6.82 -21.81
CA GLY A 19 7.67 7.40 -21.73
C GLY A 19 7.88 8.33 -20.54
N GLU A 20 6.84 8.64 -19.77
CA GLU A 20 6.95 9.38 -18.51
C GLU A 20 7.61 8.51 -17.43
N VAL A 21 8.10 9.16 -16.37
CA VAL A 21 8.68 8.49 -15.21
C VAL A 21 7.93 8.92 -13.97
N GLU A 22 7.30 7.95 -13.29
CA GLU A 22 6.70 8.19 -12.00
C GLU A 22 7.73 8.01 -10.89
N ALA A 23 7.81 8.99 -10.00
CA ALA A 23 8.61 8.92 -8.79
C ALA A 23 7.70 8.65 -7.60
N GLY A 24 7.94 7.58 -6.87
CA GLY A 24 7.09 7.23 -5.73
C GLY A 24 7.44 5.90 -5.07
N PRO A 25 6.53 5.39 -4.22
CA PRO A 25 5.57 6.17 -3.47
C PRO A 25 6.20 6.69 -2.16
N ASN A 26 5.53 7.67 -1.56
CA ASN A 26 5.50 7.77 -0.10
C ASN A 26 4.19 7.10 0.33
N ALA A 27 4.26 6.06 1.15
CA ALA A 27 3.04 5.36 1.58
C ALA A 27 2.65 5.82 2.98
N VAL A 28 1.52 6.50 3.07
CA VAL A 28 0.99 7.04 4.32
C VAL A 28 -0.38 6.46 4.61
N LEU A 29 -0.81 6.54 5.87
CA LEU A 29 -2.16 6.14 6.25
C LEU A 29 -3.18 6.99 5.49
N ALA A 30 -4.12 6.33 4.82
CA ALA A 30 -5.29 6.99 4.23
C ALA A 30 -6.40 7.12 5.29
N PHE A 31 -6.96 8.33 5.43
CA PHE A 31 -8.04 8.63 6.38
C PHE A 31 -9.45 8.42 5.80
N LYS A 32 -9.52 7.86 4.60
CA LYS A 32 -10.75 7.52 3.86
C LYS A 32 -10.44 6.34 2.94
N ARG A 33 -11.30 5.32 2.92
CA ARG A 33 -11.10 4.09 2.13
C ARG A 33 -10.99 4.35 0.62
N GLU A 34 -11.72 5.35 0.14
CA GLU A 34 -11.72 5.80 -1.26
C GLU A 34 -11.30 7.28 -1.34
N GLY A 35 -10.21 7.61 -0.64
CA GLY A 35 -9.64 8.96 -0.58
C GLY A 35 -8.40 9.11 -1.45
N TYR A 36 -8.56 9.60 -2.67
CA TYR A 36 -7.45 9.76 -3.64
C TYR A 36 -6.82 11.17 -3.65
N SER A 37 -6.97 11.92 -2.55
CA SER A 37 -6.36 13.23 -2.35
C SER A 37 -5.72 13.30 -0.97
N LYS A 38 -4.63 14.07 -0.83
CA LYS A 38 -3.85 14.23 0.41
C LYS A 38 -4.69 14.62 1.63
N PHE A 39 -5.79 15.34 1.41
CA PHE A 39 -6.69 15.82 2.48
C PHE A 39 -8.03 15.06 2.52
N SER A 40 -8.12 13.92 1.84
CA SER A 40 -9.33 13.10 1.88
C SER A 40 -9.51 12.53 3.29
N PHE A 41 -10.61 12.89 3.92
CA PHE A 41 -10.93 12.47 5.27
C PHE A 41 -12.37 11.95 5.33
N ASN A 42 -12.56 10.84 6.04
CA ASN A 42 -13.86 10.35 6.43
C ASN A 42 -13.82 9.98 7.91
N ILE A 43 -14.72 10.59 8.68
CA ILE A 43 -14.72 10.43 10.14
C ILE A 43 -15.03 8.99 10.57
N LYS A 44 -15.92 8.31 9.86
CA LYS A 44 -16.32 6.93 10.15
C LYS A 44 -15.19 5.96 9.83
N ASP A 45 -14.60 6.05 8.64
CA ASP A 45 -13.45 5.21 8.24
C ASP A 45 -12.26 5.40 9.18
N SER A 46 -11.96 6.65 9.53
CA SER A 46 -10.88 6.98 10.45
C SER A 46 -11.15 6.42 11.83
N PHE A 47 -12.36 6.62 12.37
CA PHE A 47 -12.75 6.09 13.68
C PHE A 47 -12.66 4.57 13.73
N GLU A 48 -13.18 3.86 12.72
CA GLU A 48 -13.06 2.40 12.62
C GLU A 48 -11.60 1.95 12.57
N THR A 49 -10.75 2.66 11.83
CA THR A 49 -9.31 2.36 11.75
C THR A 49 -8.61 2.55 13.10
N PHE A 50 -8.82 3.71 13.75
CA PHE A 50 -8.15 4.05 15.02
C PHE A 50 -8.65 3.24 16.21
N THR A 51 -9.91 2.77 16.19
CA THR A 51 -10.48 1.95 17.27
C THR A 51 -10.23 0.46 17.10
N TRP A 52 -9.77 0.01 15.93
CA TRP A 52 -9.50 -1.40 15.70
C TRP A 52 -8.15 -1.82 16.34
N PRO A 53 -8.12 -2.85 17.21
CA PRO A 53 -6.98 -3.15 18.06
C PRO A 53 -5.70 -3.54 17.30
N GLY A 54 -5.81 -4.27 16.18
CA GLY A 54 -4.62 -4.63 15.41
C GLY A 54 -3.95 -3.42 14.75
N PHE A 55 -4.70 -2.37 14.41
CA PHE A 55 -4.12 -1.13 13.87
C PHE A 55 -3.34 -0.40 14.94
N ALA A 56 -3.83 -0.37 16.19
CA ALA A 56 -3.07 0.17 17.31
C ALA A 56 -1.74 -0.58 17.51
N ALA A 57 -1.74 -1.91 17.34
CA ALA A 57 -0.52 -2.72 17.39
C ALA A 57 0.45 -2.39 16.23
N VAL A 58 -0.05 -2.29 14.99
CA VAL A 58 0.74 -1.84 13.82
C VAL A 58 1.33 -0.46 14.05
N ALA A 59 0.51 0.51 14.47
CA ALA A 59 0.94 1.88 14.72
C ALA A 59 2.03 1.94 15.79
N LYS A 60 1.86 1.21 16.91
CA LYS A 60 2.87 1.13 17.97
C LYS A 60 4.19 0.53 17.48
N LYS A 61 4.13 -0.49 16.61
CA LYS A 61 5.31 -1.15 16.06
C LYS A 61 6.06 -0.27 15.06
N TYR A 62 5.33 0.52 14.26
CA TYR A 62 5.88 1.16 13.06
C TYR A 62 5.74 2.69 13.00
N TRP A 63 5.40 3.34 14.12
CA TRP A 63 5.18 4.79 14.18
C TRP A 63 6.34 5.61 13.60
N LYS A 64 7.60 5.26 13.91
CA LYS A 64 8.78 6.00 13.40
C LYS A 64 8.82 6.00 11.87
N THR A 65 8.60 4.84 11.27
CA THR A 65 8.55 4.68 9.82
C THR A 65 7.39 5.48 9.24
N GLY A 66 6.19 5.35 9.82
CA GLY A 66 5.01 6.11 9.39
C GLY A 66 5.20 7.63 9.43
N PHE A 67 5.81 8.17 10.50
CA PHE A 67 6.12 9.60 10.58
C PHE A 67 7.11 10.04 9.49
N GLY A 68 8.12 9.21 9.18
CA GLY A 68 9.06 9.48 8.08
C GLY A 68 8.38 9.53 6.72
N GLU A 69 7.41 8.65 6.47
CA GLU A 69 6.58 8.66 5.25
C GLU A 69 5.72 9.91 5.17
N PHE A 70 5.04 10.29 6.26
CA PHE A 70 4.25 11.52 6.31
C PHE A 70 5.09 12.75 6.03
N TYR A 71 6.27 12.87 6.66
CA TYR A 71 7.18 13.97 6.43
C TYR A 71 7.56 14.08 4.95
N ARG A 72 7.94 12.98 4.30
CA ARG A 72 8.28 12.97 2.86
C ARG A 72 7.07 13.25 1.96
N SER A 73 5.88 12.81 2.35
CA SER A 73 4.64 13.05 1.58
C SER A 73 4.20 14.52 1.55
N PHE A 74 4.46 15.25 2.65
CA PHE A 74 4.14 16.68 2.77
C PHE A 74 5.31 17.61 2.39
N ASN A 75 6.56 17.14 2.44
CA ASN A 75 7.74 17.96 2.15
C ASN A 75 8.41 17.54 0.84
N LYS A 76 8.20 18.34 -0.22
CA LYS A 76 8.79 18.11 -1.56
C LYS A 76 10.31 17.98 -1.51
N LYS A 77 11.00 18.82 -0.73
CA LYS A 77 12.48 18.78 -0.59
C LYS A 77 12.96 17.48 0.02
N ALA A 78 12.27 17.01 1.06
CA ALA A 78 12.58 15.75 1.71
C ALA A 78 12.38 14.55 0.76
N PHE A 79 11.35 14.62 -0.09
CA PHE A 79 11.11 13.63 -1.13
C PHE A 79 12.20 13.62 -2.21
N VAL A 80 12.57 14.79 -2.74
CA VAL A 80 13.71 14.94 -3.68
C VAL A 80 14.99 14.39 -3.08
N LYS A 81 15.33 14.76 -1.84
CA LYS A 81 16.52 14.26 -1.15
C LYS A 81 16.50 12.74 -0.98
N ALA A 82 15.34 12.13 -0.83
CA ALA A 82 15.22 10.68 -0.80
C ALA A 82 15.48 10.08 -2.19
N LEU A 83 14.89 10.65 -3.25
CA LEU A 83 15.06 10.22 -4.65
C LEU A 83 16.50 10.36 -5.13
N GLN A 84 17.21 11.39 -4.67
CA GLN A 84 18.63 11.64 -4.98
C GLN A 84 19.58 10.52 -4.51
N LYS A 85 19.12 9.60 -3.67
CA LYS A 85 19.88 8.38 -3.35
C LYS A 85 19.98 7.40 -4.53
N LEU A 86 19.06 7.52 -5.50
CA LEU A 86 19.02 6.70 -6.72
C LEU A 86 19.47 7.49 -7.94
N ILE A 87 19.04 8.75 -8.08
CA ILE A 87 19.40 9.65 -9.19
C ILE A 87 19.82 11.01 -8.60
N PRO A 88 21.12 11.22 -8.32
CA PRO A 88 21.62 12.43 -7.65
C PRO A 88 21.30 13.75 -8.34
N GLU A 89 21.14 13.74 -9.66
CA GLU A 89 20.95 14.92 -10.50
C GLU A 89 19.53 15.50 -10.44
N ILE A 90 18.56 14.74 -9.92
CA ILE A 90 17.16 15.18 -9.89
C ILE A 90 16.98 16.38 -8.96
N THR A 91 16.21 17.37 -9.41
CA THR A 91 15.89 18.58 -8.65
C THR A 91 14.40 18.67 -8.30
N GLU A 92 14.01 19.72 -7.57
CA GLU A 92 12.61 19.97 -7.27
C GLU A 92 11.81 20.29 -8.54
N GLU A 93 12.44 20.92 -9.53
CA GLU A 93 11.82 21.37 -10.78
C GLU A 93 11.45 20.20 -11.70
N ASP A 94 12.16 19.08 -11.59
CA ASP A 94 11.87 17.86 -12.35
C ASP A 94 10.60 17.13 -11.87
N LEU A 95 10.08 17.49 -10.69
CA LEU A 95 8.94 16.83 -10.07
C LEU A 95 7.66 17.66 -10.18
N ILE A 96 6.67 17.06 -10.85
CA ILE A 96 5.27 17.51 -10.84
C ILE A 96 4.42 16.62 -9.91
N PRO A 97 3.29 17.13 -9.38
CA PRO A 97 2.35 16.29 -8.62
C PRO A 97 1.84 15.11 -9.46
N GLY A 98 2.02 13.90 -8.95
CA GLY A 98 1.45 12.67 -9.53
C GLY A 98 0.08 12.32 -8.96
N GLY A 99 -0.48 11.20 -9.44
CA GLY A 99 -1.70 10.61 -8.90
C GLY A 99 -1.50 10.02 -7.49
N ALA A 100 -2.63 9.68 -6.85
CA ALA A 100 -2.63 8.92 -5.61
C ALA A 100 -3.38 7.60 -5.80
N GLY A 101 -2.93 6.57 -5.10
CA GLY A 101 -3.62 5.28 -5.02
C GLY A 101 -3.87 4.90 -3.56
N VAL A 102 -4.95 4.17 -3.32
CA VAL A 102 -5.24 3.58 -2.00
C VAL A 102 -5.08 2.07 -2.11
N ARG A 103 -4.24 1.51 -1.24
CA ARG A 103 -4.03 0.06 -1.12
C ARG A 103 -4.64 -0.41 0.20
N ALA A 104 -5.49 -1.43 0.13
CA ALA A 104 -5.88 -2.18 1.31
C ALA A 104 -4.72 -3.08 1.75
N GLN A 105 -4.35 -3.00 3.03
CA GLN A 105 -3.36 -3.88 3.64
C GLN A 105 -4.00 -4.56 4.83
N ALA A 106 -4.22 -5.88 4.73
CA ALA A 106 -4.73 -6.65 5.85
C ALA A 106 -3.67 -6.77 6.95
N CYS A 107 -4.13 -6.75 8.19
CA CYS A 107 -3.32 -7.05 9.36
C CYS A 107 -4.15 -7.82 10.39
N ASP A 108 -3.48 -8.55 11.26
CA ASP A 108 -4.10 -9.32 12.33
C ASP A 108 -4.17 -8.53 13.64
N ILE A 109 -4.85 -9.10 14.65
CA ILE A 109 -5.05 -8.46 15.96
C ILE A 109 -3.74 -8.21 16.73
N SER A 110 -2.66 -8.94 16.41
CA SER A 110 -1.33 -8.75 16.99
C SER A 110 -0.53 -7.64 16.28
N GLY A 111 -1.04 -7.12 15.17
CA GLY A 111 -0.37 -6.14 14.32
C GLY A 111 0.58 -6.76 13.30
N GLY A 112 0.44 -8.06 13.02
CA GLY A 112 1.10 -8.72 11.89
C GLY A 112 0.46 -8.28 10.58
N LEU A 113 1.26 -7.81 9.62
CA LEU A 113 0.78 -7.50 8.28
C LEU A 113 0.70 -8.81 7.49
N LEU A 114 -0.38 -9.00 6.74
CA LEU A 114 -0.52 -10.19 5.88
C LEU A 114 0.21 -9.93 4.57
N ASP A 115 1.29 -10.68 4.36
CA ASP A 115 2.16 -10.55 3.19
C ASP A 115 1.76 -11.47 2.02
N ASP A 116 0.81 -12.39 2.24
CA ASP A 116 0.31 -13.33 1.23
C ASP A 116 -1.22 -13.23 1.06
N PHE A 117 -1.77 -13.94 0.07
CA PHE A 117 -3.20 -14.02 -0.15
C PHE A 117 -3.92 -14.58 1.07
N TYR A 118 -5.05 -13.96 1.40
CA TYR A 118 -5.92 -14.44 2.46
C TYR A 118 -7.30 -14.72 1.88
N PHE A 119 -7.68 -15.99 1.89
CA PHE A 119 -8.98 -16.44 1.43
C PHE A 119 -9.86 -16.84 2.61
N VAL A 120 -11.13 -16.42 2.58
CA VAL A 120 -12.16 -16.91 3.51
C VAL A 120 -13.21 -17.64 2.70
N GLU A 121 -13.38 -18.93 2.98
CA GLU A 121 -14.24 -19.84 2.24
C GLU A 121 -15.52 -20.13 3.04
N ASN A 122 -16.65 -20.11 2.37
CA ASN A 122 -17.96 -20.53 2.87
C ASN A 122 -18.64 -21.38 1.77
N LYS A 123 -19.74 -22.07 2.09
CA LYS A 123 -20.33 -23.13 1.26
C LYS A 123 -20.41 -22.81 -0.25
N ASN A 124 -20.76 -21.57 -0.61
CA ASN A 124 -20.87 -21.12 -2.00
C ASN A 124 -20.13 -19.80 -2.29
N VAL A 125 -19.21 -19.38 -1.41
CA VAL A 125 -18.55 -18.07 -1.52
C VAL A 125 -17.08 -18.18 -1.14
N VAL A 126 -16.21 -17.66 -2.00
CA VAL A 126 -14.78 -17.48 -1.72
C VAL A 126 -14.50 -15.98 -1.66
N HIS A 127 -14.14 -15.47 -0.49
CA HIS A 127 -13.71 -14.09 -0.30
C HIS A 127 -12.20 -13.98 -0.44
N VAL A 128 -11.73 -13.08 -1.30
CA VAL A 128 -10.30 -12.70 -1.36
C VAL A 128 -10.12 -11.49 -0.45
N CYS A 129 -9.74 -11.75 0.80
CA CYS A 129 -9.65 -10.75 1.87
C CYS A 129 -8.30 -10.04 1.93
N ASN A 130 -7.25 -10.62 1.36
CA ASN A 130 -5.97 -9.95 1.14
C ASN A 130 -5.40 -10.41 -0.20
N ALA A 131 -4.93 -9.47 -1.00
CA ALA A 131 -4.27 -9.71 -2.28
C ALA A 131 -3.11 -8.71 -2.41
N PRO A 132 -1.95 -9.00 -1.78
CA PRO A 132 -0.85 -8.06 -1.73
C PRO A 132 -0.18 -7.91 -3.10
N SER A 133 0.60 -6.83 -3.25
CA SER A 133 1.36 -6.57 -4.48
C SER A 133 2.36 -7.71 -4.77
N PRO A 134 2.54 -8.14 -6.04
CA PRO A 134 1.95 -7.58 -7.27
C PRO A 134 0.68 -8.31 -7.74
N ALA A 135 -0.45 -8.08 -7.07
CA ALA A 135 -1.74 -8.72 -7.40
C ALA A 135 -2.19 -8.50 -8.86
N ALA A 136 -1.96 -7.32 -9.44
CA ALA A 136 -2.34 -7.05 -10.83
C ALA A 136 -1.53 -7.91 -11.83
N THR A 137 -0.22 -8.02 -11.61
CA THR A 137 0.67 -8.85 -12.44
C THR A 137 0.34 -10.33 -12.31
N SER A 138 -0.01 -10.79 -11.11
CA SER A 138 -0.37 -12.19 -10.84
C SER A 138 -1.86 -12.49 -11.00
N SER A 139 -2.64 -11.59 -11.62
CA SER A 139 -4.11 -11.67 -11.68
C SER A 139 -4.64 -12.97 -12.29
N LEU A 140 -3.98 -13.51 -13.33
CA LEU A 140 -4.37 -14.78 -13.94
C LEU A 140 -4.15 -15.96 -12.98
N ALA A 141 -2.99 -16.02 -12.31
CA ALA A 141 -2.69 -17.06 -11.33
C ALA A 141 -3.64 -16.98 -10.12
N ILE A 142 -3.98 -15.77 -9.67
CA ILE A 142 -5.00 -15.56 -8.62
C ILE A 142 -6.36 -16.07 -9.10
N GLY A 143 -6.73 -15.76 -10.35
CA GLY A 143 -7.97 -16.24 -10.96
C GLY A 143 -8.05 -17.78 -10.99
N GLU A 144 -6.97 -18.45 -11.38
CA GLU A 144 -6.86 -19.91 -11.35
C GLU A 144 -6.97 -20.47 -9.93
N ALA A 145 -6.32 -19.84 -8.94
CA ALA A 145 -6.40 -20.25 -7.55
C ALA A 145 -7.82 -20.12 -6.98
N VAL A 146 -8.52 -19.02 -7.30
CA VAL A 146 -9.93 -18.81 -6.92
C VAL A 146 -10.84 -19.83 -7.59
N ALA A 147 -10.69 -20.05 -8.90
CA ALA A 147 -11.49 -21.01 -9.64
C ALA A 147 -11.31 -22.44 -9.09
N SER A 148 -10.07 -22.82 -8.79
CA SER A 148 -9.74 -24.14 -8.23
C SER A 148 -10.44 -24.38 -6.88
N LYS A 149 -10.49 -23.37 -6.00
CA LYS A 149 -11.21 -23.44 -4.71
C LYS A 149 -12.71 -23.62 -4.91
N ILE A 150 -13.32 -22.88 -5.84
CA ILE A 150 -14.75 -22.99 -6.14
C ILE A 150 -15.07 -24.39 -6.66
N PHE A 151 -14.31 -24.91 -7.63
CA PHE A 151 -14.52 -26.26 -8.16
C PHE A 151 -14.35 -27.35 -7.09
N ALA A 152 -13.40 -27.18 -6.17
CA ALA A 152 -13.23 -28.10 -5.06
C ALA A 152 -14.44 -28.11 -4.11
N SER A 153 -15.08 -26.97 -3.86
CA SER A 153 -16.28 -26.87 -3.00
C SER A 153 -17.58 -27.38 -3.63
N MET A 154 -17.60 -27.63 -4.95
CA MET A 154 -18.76 -28.14 -5.68
C MET A 154 -18.83 -29.67 -5.70
N ASN A 155 -17.72 -30.36 -5.38
CA ASN A 155 -17.65 -31.82 -5.25
C ASN A 155 -17.94 -32.25 -3.81
#